data_AF-A0A952I496-F1
#
_entry.id   AF-A0A952I496-F1
#
_cell.length_a   1.000
_cell.length_b   1.000
_cell.length_c   1.000
_cell.angle_alpha   90.00
_cell.angle_beta   90.00
_cell.angle_gamma   90.00
#
_symmetry.space_group_name_H-M   'P 1'
#
loop_
_entity.id
_entity.type
_entity.pdbx_description
1 polymer ?
#
loop_
_entity_poly.entity_id
_entity_poly.type
_entity_poly.pdbx_seq_one_letter_code
_entity_poly.pdbx_strand_id
1 'polypeptide(L)'
;MNFFRYAILSSLFICCFWIQSNAQNSDSTSIKNSLQGQFEDLKKKSTDYEVYEVVKKSNLNSLWKSITDSIAVRDKEIANSKAKIGEQANSIGELKSELTDTQTALEESKEGRDNLSFIGIVMNKNTYIYISCFVIFVLLGLAGIAFSRFKASNEIAQEKIQEYEQITEELQDYKKKTYQKETKLRRELQTEINKNEELNQKLLKIQNK
;
A
#
# COMPACT_ATOMS: atom_id res chain seq x y z
N MET A 1 -2.02 19.64 10.57
CA MET A 1 -0.95 19.65 9.55
C MET A 1 -0.61 21.05 9.00
N ASN A 2 -1.27 22.13 9.43
CA ASN A 2 -0.99 23.48 8.93
C ASN A 2 0.01 24.24 9.81
N PHE A 3 0.02 23.99 11.13
CA PHE A 3 0.94 24.62 12.07
C PHE A 3 2.42 24.30 11.80
N PHE A 4 2.71 23.05 11.40
CA PHE A 4 4.07 22.62 11.06
C PHE A 4 4.60 23.27 9.78
N ARG A 5 3.71 23.62 8.83
CA ARG A 5 4.10 24.29 7.57
C ARG A 5 4.51 25.74 7.79
N TYR A 6 3.84 26.45 8.71
CA TYR A 6 4.19 27.82 9.06
C TYR A 6 5.48 27.90 9.90
N ALA A 7 5.75 26.90 10.74
CA ALA A 7 7.00 26.81 11.50
C ALA A 7 8.24 26.68 10.60
N ILE A 8 8.15 25.90 9.52
CA ILE A 8 9.25 25.72 8.56
C ILE A 8 9.50 27.01 7.74
N LEU A 9 8.45 27.72 7.35
CA LEU A 9 8.54 28.99 6.61
C LEU A 9 9.16 30.12 7.45
N SER A 10 8.88 30.16 8.76
CA SER A 10 9.47 31.14 9.67
C SER A 10 10.97 30.90 9.90
N SER A 11 11.40 29.64 9.97
CA SER A 11 12.81 29.27 10.15
C SER A 11 13.68 29.62 8.93
N LEU A 12 13.12 29.60 7.72
CA LEU A 12 13.84 29.93 6.49
C LEU A 12 14.16 31.43 6.39
N PHE A 13 13.28 32.28 6.93
CA PHE A 13 13.42 33.74 6.87
C PHE A 13 14.53 34.28 7.79
N ILE A 14 14.85 33.57 8.88
CA ILE A 14 15.89 33.95 9.85
C ILE A 14 17.31 33.58 9.36
N CYS A 15 17.43 32.63 8.44
CA CYS A 15 18.73 32.19 7.91
C CYS A 15 19.32 33.15 6.85
N CYS A 16 18.49 33.98 6.20
CA CYS A 16 18.93 34.90 5.15
C CYS A 16 19.55 36.22 5.67
N PHE A 17 19.51 36.49 6.98
CA PHE A 17 19.97 37.78 7.52
C PHE A 17 21.48 37.83 7.90
N TRP A 18 22.23 36.74 7.70
CA TRP A 18 23.64 36.65 8.12
C TRP A 18 24.70 36.70 7.01
N ILE A 19 24.30 36.94 5.75
CA ILE A 19 25.26 36.97 4.63
C ILE A 19 25.50 38.42 4.20
N GLN A 20 26.31 39.14 4.99
CA GLN A 20 26.96 40.39 4.54
C GLN A 20 28.46 40.11 4.43
N SER A 21 28.92 39.85 3.21
CA SER A 21 30.34 39.63 2.88
C SER A 21 31.07 40.97 2.72
N ASN A 22 32.26 41.10 3.31
CA ASN A 22 33.18 42.22 3.09
C ASN A 22 34.21 41.81 2.01
N ALA A 23 34.27 42.56 0.91
CA ALA A 23 35.30 42.41 -0.11
C ALA A 23 36.18 43.69 -0.15
N GLN A 24 37.48 43.54 0.08
CA GLN A 24 38.47 44.63 0.06
C GLN A 24 39.41 44.41 -1.15
N ASN A 25 39.39 45.35 -2.10
CA ASN A 25 40.18 45.35 -3.34
C ASN A 25 41.66 45.68 -3.09
N SER A 26 42.57 45.05 -3.85
CA SER A 26 44.03 45.27 -3.80
C SER A 26 44.67 45.14 -5.20
N ASP A 27 44.43 46.09 -6.10
CA ASP A 27 44.87 45.97 -7.51
C ASP A 27 46.21 46.65 -7.88
N SER A 28 46.76 47.53 -7.04
CA SER A 28 47.85 48.42 -7.52
C SER A 28 49.27 47.84 -7.48
N THR A 29 49.53 46.72 -6.77
CA THR A 29 50.87 46.08 -6.70
C THR A 29 51.04 44.97 -7.74
N SER A 30 49.96 44.46 -8.32
CA SER A 30 49.96 43.34 -9.27
C SER A 30 50.54 43.72 -10.65
N ILE A 31 50.23 44.94 -11.12
CA ILE A 31 50.55 45.37 -12.49
C ILE A 31 52.08 45.47 -12.73
N LYS A 32 52.86 45.95 -11.75
CA LYS A 32 54.34 46.09 -11.90
C LYS A 32 55.09 44.75 -11.91
N ASN A 33 54.53 43.70 -11.32
CA ASN A 33 55.13 42.36 -11.29
C ASN A 33 54.65 41.48 -12.45
N SER A 34 53.69 41.94 -13.26
CA SER A 34 53.23 41.23 -14.44
C SER A 34 54.35 41.09 -15.48
N LEU A 35 54.33 40.02 -16.27
CA LEU A 35 55.28 39.78 -17.37
C LEU A 35 55.36 40.99 -18.32
N GLN A 36 54.20 41.60 -18.57
CA GLN A 36 54.07 42.79 -19.41
C GLN A 36 54.72 44.02 -18.78
N GLY A 37 54.51 44.24 -17.47
CA GLY A 37 55.19 45.30 -16.74
C GLY A 37 56.72 45.12 -16.69
N GLN A 38 57.20 43.88 -16.57
CA GLN A 38 58.63 43.56 -16.63
C GLN A 38 59.23 43.77 -18.03
N PHE A 39 58.46 43.51 -19.08
CA PHE A 39 58.86 43.77 -20.47
C PHE A 39 58.92 45.27 -20.79
N GLU A 40 57.91 46.03 -20.38
CA GLU A 40 57.85 47.49 -20.56
C GLU A 40 58.96 48.20 -19.76
N ASP A 41 59.27 47.73 -18.55
CA ASP A 41 60.38 48.25 -17.73
C ASP A 41 61.75 47.92 -18.36
N LEU A 42 61.90 46.75 -18.99
CA LEU A 42 63.10 46.38 -19.72
C LEU A 42 63.32 47.29 -20.94
N LYS A 43 62.26 47.58 -21.70
CA LYS A 43 62.26 48.51 -22.84
C LYS A 43 62.52 49.96 -22.42
N LYS A 44 62.06 50.38 -21.24
CA LYS A 44 62.31 51.74 -20.75
C LYS A 44 63.75 51.95 -20.25
N LYS A 45 64.40 50.88 -19.78
CA LYS A 45 65.76 50.89 -19.21
C LYS A 45 66.86 50.61 -20.23
N SER A 46 66.51 50.21 -21.44
CA SER A 46 67.46 50.08 -22.53
C SER A 46 67.96 51.43 -23.02
N THR A 47 69.10 51.41 -23.70
CA THR A 47 69.73 52.60 -24.27
C THR A 47 69.80 52.44 -25.77
N ASP A 48 69.36 53.45 -26.52
CA ASP A 48 69.40 53.43 -27.97
C ASP A 48 70.86 53.56 -28.46
N TYR A 49 71.24 52.70 -29.40
CA TYR A 49 72.51 52.72 -30.12
C TYR A 49 72.23 52.53 -31.62
N GLU A 50 72.31 53.62 -32.38
CA GLU A 50 71.94 53.67 -33.79
C GLU A 50 70.50 53.19 -34.06
N VAL A 51 70.34 52.02 -34.70
CA VAL A 51 69.04 51.37 -35.00
C VAL A 51 68.73 50.24 -34.00
N TYR A 52 69.60 50.02 -33.01
CA TYR A 52 69.52 48.92 -32.05
C TYR A 52 69.29 49.41 -30.63
N GLU A 53 68.62 48.59 -29.83
CA GLU A 53 68.31 48.91 -28.45
C GLU A 53 69.15 48.02 -27.51
N VAL A 54 70.04 48.64 -26.71
CA VAL A 54 71.00 47.94 -25.87
C VAL A 54 70.37 47.62 -24.51
N VAL A 55 70.18 46.33 -24.25
CA VAL A 55 69.62 45.82 -23.00
C VAL A 55 70.72 45.16 -22.16
N LYS A 56 70.71 45.40 -20.84
CA LYS A 56 71.58 44.67 -19.90
C LYS A 56 71.24 43.18 -19.88
N LYS A 57 72.25 42.33 -20.10
CA LYS A 57 72.11 40.86 -20.07
C LYS A 57 71.43 40.32 -18.80
N SER A 58 71.67 40.95 -17.64
CA SER A 58 71.04 40.58 -16.36
C SER A 58 69.51 40.75 -16.37
N ASN A 59 69.01 41.81 -17.01
CA ASN A 59 67.59 42.12 -17.07
C ASN A 59 66.88 41.19 -18.05
N LEU A 60 67.52 40.89 -19.18
CA LEU A 60 67.03 39.92 -20.15
C LEU A 60 66.93 38.50 -19.54
N ASN A 61 67.96 38.07 -18.81
CA ASN A 61 67.95 36.79 -18.10
C ASN A 61 66.88 36.72 -17.01
N SER A 62 66.63 37.83 -16.30
CA SER A 62 65.57 37.90 -15.29
C SER A 62 64.18 37.80 -15.91
N LEU A 63 63.93 38.49 -17.03
CA LEU A 63 62.68 38.37 -17.78
C LEU A 63 62.49 36.95 -18.34
N TRP A 64 63.53 36.35 -18.90
CA TRP A 64 63.49 34.97 -19.40
C TRP A 64 63.17 33.97 -18.29
N LYS A 65 63.74 34.16 -17.10
CA LYS A 65 63.42 33.37 -15.91
C LYS A 65 61.95 33.54 -15.51
N SER A 66 61.44 34.76 -15.42
CA SER A 66 60.02 35.03 -15.13
C SER A 66 59.06 34.41 -16.15
N ILE A 67 59.42 34.45 -17.44
CA ILE A 67 58.65 33.79 -18.52
C ILE A 67 58.63 32.28 -18.32
N THR A 68 59.80 31.68 -18.12
CA THR A 68 59.95 30.23 -17.94
C THR A 68 59.22 29.74 -16.69
N ASP A 69 59.36 30.47 -15.57
CA ASP A 69 58.68 30.17 -14.32
C ASP A 69 57.15 30.27 -14.47
N SER A 70 56.65 31.28 -15.19
CA SER A 70 55.22 31.44 -15.48
C SER A 70 54.68 30.27 -16.33
N ILE A 71 55.39 29.88 -17.40
CA ILE A 71 55.00 28.72 -18.23
C ILE A 71 54.99 27.44 -17.38
N ALA A 72 56.02 27.20 -16.57
CA ALA A 72 56.09 26.03 -15.70
C ALA A 72 54.94 25.99 -14.66
N VAL A 73 54.55 27.14 -14.11
CA VAL A 73 53.39 27.24 -13.22
C VAL A 73 52.09 26.92 -13.96
N ARG A 74 51.91 27.45 -15.18
CA ARG A 74 50.70 27.19 -16.00
C ARG A 74 50.62 25.73 -16.43
N ASP A 75 51.73 25.12 -16.82
CA ASP A 75 51.78 23.69 -17.15
C ASP A 75 51.43 22.82 -15.93
N LYS A 76 51.91 23.20 -14.74
CA LYS A 76 51.56 22.53 -13.49
C LYS A 76 50.07 22.70 -13.13
N GLU A 77 49.50 23.88 -13.33
CA GLU A 77 48.07 24.13 -13.14
C GLU A 77 47.20 23.34 -14.12
N ILE A 78 47.62 23.25 -15.39
CA ILE A 78 46.95 22.44 -16.42
C ILE A 78 47.01 20.96 -16.03
N ALA A 79 48.18 20.46 -15.62
CA ALA A 79 48.33 19.07 -15.18
C ALA A 79 47.44 18.76 -13.96
N ASN A 80 47.43 19.64 -12.96
CA ASN A 80 46.56 19.53 -11.79
C ASN A 80 45.07 19.58 -12.15
N SER A 81 44.67 20.47 -13.07
CA SER A 81 43.28 20.57 -13.52
C SER A 81 42.85 19.31 -14.28
N LYS A 82 43.73 18.75 -15.13
CA LYS A 82 43.49 17.48 -15.82
C LYS A 82 43.35 16.31 -14.84
N ALA A 83 44.18 16.27 -13.79
CA ALA A 83 44.09 15.28 -12.73
C ALA A 83 42.76 15.39 -11.98
N LYS A 84 42.33 16.61 -11.61
CA LYS A 84 41.03 16.86 -10.98
C LYS A 84 39.85 16.46 -11.86
N ILE A 85 39.93 16.71 -13.17
CA ILE A 85 38.89 16.28 -14.13
C ILE A 85 38.82 14.74 -14.16
N GLY A 86 39.97 14.06 -14.15
CA GLY A 86 40.01 12.60 -14.08
C GLY A 86 39.40 12.06 -12.78
N GLU A 87 39.73 12.66 -11.65
CA GLU A 87 39.16 12.31 -10.33
C GLU A 87 37.64 12.54 -10.31
N GLN A 88 37.17 13.69 -10.79
CA GLN A 88 35.74 13.99 -10.90
C GLN A 88 35.01 13.04 -11.86
N ALA A 89 35.62 12.65 -12.98
CA ALA A 89 35.04 11.68 -13.90
C ALA A 89 34.90 10.30 -13.25
N ASN A 90 35.90 9.88 -12.46
CA ASN A 90 35.83 8.64 -11.68
C ASN A 90 34.71 8.70 -10.63
N SER A 91 34.63 9.78 -9.85
CA SER A 91 33.55 9.95 -8.87
C SER A 91 32.18 10.01 -9.53
N ILE A 92 32.03 10.64 -10.70
CA ILE A 92 30.77 10.60 -11.46
C ILE A 92 30.44 9.18 -11.90
N GLY A 93 31.44 8.40 -12.31
CA GLY A 93 31.27 6.98 -12.63
C GLY A 93 30.79 6.17 -11.43
N GLU A 94 31.42 6.36 -10.27
CA GLU A 94 31.05 5.71 -9.00
C GLU A 94 29.64 6.12 -8.55
N LEU A 95 29.33 7.41 -8.52
CA LEU A 95 27.99 7.91 -8.16
C LEU A 95 26.92 7.39 -9.11
N LYS A 96 27.23 7.28 -10.41
CA LYS A 96 26.29 6.72 -11.39
C LYS A 96 26.06 5.22 -11.14
N SER A 97 27.11 4.48 -10.81
CA SER A 97 27.01 3.06 -10.43
C SER A 97 26.18 2.89 -9.16
N GLU A 98 26.44 3.70 -8.13
CA GLU A 98 25.69 3.65 -6.87
C GLU A 98 24.22 4.01 -7.08
N LEU A 99 23.92 4.98 -7.96
CA LEU A 99 22.56 5.35 -8.33
C LEU A 99 21.87 4.19 -9.07
N THR A 100 22.54 3.54 -10.03
CA THR A 100 21.96 2.37 -10.71
C THR A 100 21.71 1.23 -9.74
N ASP A 101 22.66 0.94 -8.84
CA ASP A 101 22.55 -0.12 -7.84
C ASP A 101 21.41 0.17 -6.86
N THR A 102 21.30 1.43 -6.40
CA THR A 102 20.21 1.87 -5.50
C THR A 102 18.86 1.80 -6.20
N GLN A 103 18.79 2.14 -7.49
CA GLN A 103 17.55 2.08 -8.26
C GLN A 103 17.12 0.64 -8.50
N THR A 104 18.06 -0.26 -8.83
CA THR A 104 17.81 -1.70 -8.91
C THR A 104 17.36 -2.27 -7.57
N ALA A 105 18.03 -1.92 -6.46
CA ALA A 105 17.62 -2.35 -5.11
C ALA A 105 16.23 -1.80 -4.73
N LEU A 106 15.87 -0.60 -5.18
CA LEU A 106 14.53 -0.02 -4.97
C LEU A 106 13.46 -0.75 -5.79
N GLU A 107 13.77 -1.15 -7.02
CA GLU A 107 12.88 -1.95 -7.87
C GLU A 107 12.70 -3.36 -7.30
N GLU A 108 13.80 -4.04 -6.93
CA GLU A 108 13.77 -5.33 -6.24
C GLU A 108 13.01 -5.28 -4.91
N SER A 109 13.17 -4.20 -4.14
CA SER A 109 12.42 -4.01 -2.88
C SER A 109 10.93 -3.74 -3.13
N LYS A 110 10.57 -3.04 -4.21
CA LYS A 110 9.16 -2.90 -4.62
C LYS A 110 8.57 -4.24 -5.02
N GLU A 111 9.27 -5.02 -5.83
CA GLU A 111 8.83 -6.36 -6.21
C GLU A 111 8.74 -7.29 -5.00
N GLY A 112 9.75 -7.31 -4.12
CA GLY A 112 9.75 -8.15 -2.92
C GLY A 112 8.68 -7.77 -1.87
N ARG A 113 8.35 -6.48 -1.75
CA ARG A 113 7.32 -6.01 -0.80
C ARG A 113 5.89 -6.12 -1.32
N ASP A 114 5.70 -6.01 -2.63
CA ASP A 114 4.36 -6.10 -3.22
C ASP A 114 3.92 -7.55 -3.33
N ASN A 115 4.80 -8.51 -3.11
CA ASN A 115 4.56 -9.93 -3.26
C ASN A 115 4.30 -10.61 -1.92
N LEU A 116 3.03 -10.88 -1.60
CA LEU A 116 2.63 -11.73 -0.49
C LEU A 116 2.46 -13.17 -1.01
N SER A 117 3.08 -14.15 -0.33
CA SER A 117 2.85 -15.56 -0.64
C SER A 117 1.55 -16.02 0.02
N PHE A 118 0.56 -16.40 -0.80
CA PHE A 118 -0.68 -17.01 -0.34
C PHE A 118 -0.85 -18.35 -1.08
N ILE A 119 -0.88 -19.46 -0.35
CA ILE A 119 -0.95 -20.83 -0.90
C ILE A 119 0.25 -21.16 -1.83
N GLY A 120 1.43 -20.62 -1.52
CA GLY A 120 2.66 -20.88 -2.29
C GLY A 120 2.75 -20.16 -3.64
N ILE A 121 1.73 -19.37 -4.01
CA ILE A 121 1.77 -18.46 -5.15
C ILE A 121 2.10 -17.06 -4.64
N VAL A 122 3.05 -16.42 -5.29
CA VAL A 122 3.45 -15.05 -5.01
C VAL A 122 2.47 -14.12 -5.73
N MET A 123 1.73 -13.30 -4.99
CA MET A 123 0.73 -12.38 -5.56
C MET A 123 0.90 -10.95 -5.07
N ASN A 124 0.53 -9.99 -5.92
CA ASN A 124 0.50 -8.57 -5.56
C ASN A 124 -0.42 -8.33 -4.33
N LYS A 125 0.01 -7.51 -3.38
CA LYS A 125 -0.73 -7.08 -2.19
C LYS A 125 -2.15 -6.60 -2.50
N ASN A 126 -2.35 -5.86 -3.58
CA ASN A 126 -3.69 -5.41 -3.99
C ASN A 126 -4.57 -6.59 -4.41
N THR A 127 -4.02 -7.49 -5.20
CA THR A 127 -4.71 -8.72 -5.63
C THR A 127 -5.10 -9.58 -4.43
N TYR A 128 -4.21 -9.73 -3.45
CA TYR A 128 -4.51 -10.43 -2.20
C TYR A 128 -5.68 -9.80 -1.44
N ILE A 129 -5.70 -8.46 -1.30
CA ILE A 129 -6.79 -7.75 -0.62
C ILE A 129 -8.13 -7.98 -1.33
N TYR A 130 -8.16 -7.88 -2.66
CA TYR A 130 -9.39 -8.12 -3.43
C TYR A 130 -9.87 -9.56 -3.33
N ILE A 131 -8.98 -10.55 -3.46
CA ILE A 131 -9.34 -11.97 -3.35
C ILE A 131 -9.83 -12.30 -1.94
N SER A 132 -9.12 -11.82 -0.91
CA SER A 132 -9.51 -12.06 0.49
C SER A 132 -10.89 -11.48 0.80
N CYS A 133 -11.14 -10.25 0.33
CA CYS A 133 -12.43 -9.59 0.47
C CYS A 133 -13.54 -10.36 -0.26
N PHE A 134 -13.27 -10.81 -1.50
CA PHE A 134 -14.21 -11.61 -2.28
C PHE A 134 -14.59 -12.91 -1.57
N VAL A 135 -13.60 -13.65 -1.04
CA VAL A 135 -13.85 -14.90 -0.29
C VAL A 135 -14.72 -14.63 0.93
N ILE A 136 -14.45 -13.57 1.69
CA ILE A 136 -15.26 -13.18 2.86
C ILE A 136 -16.70 -12.87 2.45
N PHE A 137 -16.91 -12.12 1.37
CA PHE A 137 -18.26 -11.80 0.87
C PHE A 137 -19.03 -13.02 0.39
N VAL A 138 -18.37 -13.95 -0.32
CA VAL A 138 -18.99 -15.21 -0.75
C VAL A 138 -19.41 -16.03 0.47
N LEU A 139 -18.54 -16.14 1.48
CA LEU A 139 -18.84 -16.91 2.69
C LEU A 139 -20.00 -16.28 3.48
N LEU A 140 -20.02 -14.95 3.59
CA LEU A 140 -21.14 -14.21 4.18
C LEU A 140 -22.45 -14.40 3.41
N GLY A 141 -22.40 -14.39 2.08
CA GLY A 141 -23.56 -14.64 1.23
C GLY A 141 -24.12 -16.06 1.44
N LEU A 142 -23.24 -17.06 1.46
CA LEU A 142 -23.60 -18.46 1.69
C LEU A 142 -24.18 -18.67 3.09
N ALA A 143 -23.58 -18.06 4.12
CA ALA A 143 -24.09 -18.07 5.49
C ALA A 143 -25.46 -17.37 5.59
N GLY A 144 -25.64 -16.25 4.89
CA GLY A 144 -26.92 -15.54 4.82
C GLY A 144 -28.03 -16.41 4.21
N ILE A 145 -27.75 -17.06 3.07
CA ILE A 145 -28.70 -17.99 2.42
C ILE A 145 -29.03 -19.16 3.35
N ALA A 146 -28.03 -19.76 4.00
CA ALA A 146 -28.22 -20.85 4.95
C ALA A 146 -29.08 -20.40 6.14
N PHE A 147 -28.84 -19.21 6.69
CA PHE A 147 -29.63 -18.66 7.79
C PHE A 147 -31.09 -18.40 7.38
N SER A 148 -31.33 -17.80 6.21
CA SER A 148 -32.68 -17.59 5.68
C SER A 148 -33.42 -18.91 5.46
N ARG A 149 -32.74 -19.91 4.88
CA ARG A 149 -33.32 -21.25 4.66
C ARG A 149 -33.59 -21.98 5.97
N PHE A 150 -32.71 -21.84 6.96
CA PHE A 150 -32.91 -22.40 8.29
C PHE A 150 -34.13 -21.79 8.99
N LYS A 151 -34.29 -20.46 8.92
CA LYS A 151 -35.46 -19.78 9.49
C LYS A 151 -36.76 -20.24 8.84
N ALA A 152 -36.81 -20.29 7.50
CA ALA A 152 -37.98 -20.77 6.77
C ALA A 152 -38.29 -22.25 7.09
N SER A 153 -37.26 -23.10 7.17
CA SER A 153 -37.42 -24.51 7.52
C SER A 153 -37.94 -24.70 8.95
N ASN A 154 -37.53 -23.86 9.89
CA ASN A 154 -37.97 -23.93 11.28
C ASN A 154 -39.45 -23.52 11.41
N GLU A 155 -39.89 -22.51 10.67
CA GLU A 155 -41.29 -22.08 10.63
C GLU A 155 -42.20 -23.17 10.05
N ILE A 156 -41.83 -23.73 8.89
CA ILE A 156 -42.56 -24.86 8.28
C ILE A 156 -42.61 -26.07 9.21
N ALA A 157 -41.52 -26.37 9.93
CA ALA A 157 -41.49 -27.47 10.87
C ALA A 157 -42.48 -27.26 12.03
N GLN A 158 -42.57 -26.04 12.58
CA GLN A 158 -43.55 -25.72 13.62
C GLN A 158 -44.99 -25.80 13.11
N GLU A 159 -45.26 -25.28 11.91
CA GLU A 159 -46.58 -25.38 11.28
C GLU A 159 -46.99 -26.85 11.11
N LYS A 160 -46.06 -27.70 10.63
CA LYS A 160 -46.33 -29.13 10.47
C LYS A 160 -46.59 -29.82 11.80
N ILE A 161 -45.84 -29.49 12.85
CA ILE A 161 -46.09 -30.05 14.20
C ILE A 161 -47.51 -29.68 14.67
N GLN A 162 -47.93 -28.43 14.50
CA GLN A 162 -49.27 -27.99 14.87
C GLN A 162 -50.36 -28.69 14.04
N GLU A 163 -50.16 -28.82 12.72
CA GLU A 163 -51.08 -29.54 11.83
C GLU A 163 -51.20 -31.02 12.23
N TYR A 164 -50.09 -31.68 12.57
CA TYR A 164 -50.10 -33.06 13.06
C TYR A 164 -50.84 -33.19 14.40
N GLU A 165 -50.67 -32.24 15.31
CA GLU A 165 -51.37 -32.22 16.60
C GLU A 165 -52.88 -32.06 16.41
N GLN A 166 -53.32 -31.13 15.56
CA GLN A 166 -54.73 -30.93 15.20
C GLN A 166 -55.34 -32.19 14.58
N ILE A 167 -54.69 -32.79 13.58
CA ILE A 167 -55.17 -34.02 12.94
C ILE A 167 -55.26 -35.16 13.95
N THR A 168 -54.30 -35.25 14.88
CA THR A 168 -54.30 -36.29 15.92
C THR A 168 -55.46 -36.11 16.89
N GLU A 169 -55.73 -34.87 17.30
CA GLU A 169 -56.88 -34.53 18.16
C GLU A 169 -58.20 -34.86 17.46
N GLU A 170 -58.37 -34.44 16.20
CA GLU A 170 -59.56 -34.74 15.39
C GLU A 170 -59.78 -36.25 15.23
N LEU A 171 -58.71 -37.01 15.01
CA LEU A 171 -58.76 -38.47 14.88
C LEU A 171 -59.14 -39.14 16.21
N GLN A 172 -58.59 -38.67 17.33
CA GLN A 172 -58.98 -39.14 18.67
C GLN A 172 -60.46 -38.87 18.95
N ASP A 173 -60.94 -37.67 18.61
CA ASP A 173 -62.34 -37.29 18.78
C ASP A 173 -63.27 -38.09 17.86
N TYR A 174 -62.86 -38.33 16.62
CA TYR A 174 -63.57 -39.22 15.71
C TYR A 174 -63.67 -40.63 16.29
N LYS A 175 -62.57 -41.21 16.79
CA LYS A 175 -62.57 -42.53 17.45
C LYS A 175 -63.49 -42.56 18.66
N LYS A 176 -63.46 -41.54 19.53
CA LYS A 176 -64.38 -41.43 20.68
C LYS A 176 -65.83 -41.38 20.24
N LYS A 177 -66.17 -40.55 19.24
CA LYS A 177 -67.54 -40.43 18.70
C LYS A 177 -68.01 -41.74 18.10
N THR A 178 -67.18 -42.42 17.31
CA THR A 178 -67.51 -43.73 16.71
C THR A 178 -67.73 -44.79 17.79
N TYR A 179 -66.83 -44.87 18.77
CA TYR A 179 -66.99 -45.79 19.91
C TYR A 179 -68.29 -45.53 20.70
N GLN A 180 -68.65 -44.27 20.94
CA GLN A 180 -69.91 -43.91 21.59
C GLN A 180 -71.12 -44.31 20.74
N LYS A 181 -71.08 -44.12 19.42
CA LYS A 181 -72.14 -44.55 18.49
C LYS A 181 -72.31 -46.07 18.50
N GLU A 182 -71.21 -46.82 18.40
CA GLU A 182 -71.23 -48.28 18.48
C GLU A 182 -71.76 -48.78 19.82
N THR A 183 -71.35 -48.14 20.92
CA THR A 183 -71.82 -48.48 22.27
C THR A 183 -73.32 -48.22 22.40
N LYS A 184 -73.83 -47.09 21.90
CA LYS A 184 -75.27 -46.79 21.87
C LYS A 184 -76.04 -47.81 21.04
N LEU A 185 -75.56 -48.09 19.82
CA LEU A 185 -76.18 -49.07 18.92
C LEU A 185 -76.26 -50.46 19.56
N ARG A 186 -75.19 -50.91 20.23
CA ARG A 186 -75.18 -52.18 20.98
C ARG A 186 -76.21 -52.19 22.12
N ARG A 187 -76.35 -51.09 22.87
CA ARG A 187 -77.34 -50.97 23.95
C ARG A 187 -78.77 -50.99 23.41
N GLU A 188 -79.04 -50.29 22.30
CA GLU A 188 -80.34 -50.29 21.63
C GLU A 188 -80.67 -51.68 21.10
N LEU A 189 -79.73 -52.36 20.44
CA LEU A 189 -79.91 -53.73 19.94
C LEU A 189 -80.20 -54.73 21.07
N GLN A 190 -79.49 -54.62 22.20
CA GLN A 190 -79.79 -55.45 23.38
C GLN A 190 -81.19 -55.17 23.96
N THR A 191 -81.60 -53.90 23.97
CA THR A 191 -82.94 -53.51 24.45
C THR A 191 -84.03 -54.09 23.56
N GLU A 192 -83.85 -54.07 22.23
CA GLU A 192 -84.77 -54.70 21.27
C GLU A 192 -84.81 -56.22 21.42
N ILE A 193 -83.67 -56.89 21.63
CA ILE A 193 -83.62 -58.34 21.90
C ILE A 193 -84.40 -58.68 23.18
N ASN A 194 -84.11 -57.98 24.29
CA ASN A 194 -84.78 -58.22 25.57
C ASN A 194 -86.29 -58.00 25.46
N LYS A 195 -86.72 -56.96 24.72
CA LYS A 195 -88.14 -56.65 24.48
C LYS A 195 -88.83 -57.75 23.66
N ASN A 196 -88.15 -58.31 22.66
CA ASN A 196 -88.66 -59.42 21.85
C ASN A 196 -88.77 -60.71 22.67
N GLU A 197 -87.80 -60.99 23.54
CA GLU A 197 -87.84 -62.11 24.48
C GLU A 197 -89.02 -61.99 25.47
N GLU A 198 -89.24 -60.81 26.05
CA GLU A 198 -90.41 -60.55 26.91
C GLU A 198 -91.74 -60.75 26.17
N LEU A 199 -91.83 -60.28 24.91
CA LEU A 199 -93.02 -60.49 24.07
C LEU A 199 -93.25 -61.97 23.81
N ASN A 200 -92.23 -62.74 23.46
CA ASN A 200 -92.33 -64.18 23.26
C ASN A 200 -92.76 -64.91 24.54
N GLN A 201 -92.22 -64.54 25.71
CA GLN A 201 -92.68 -65.11 26.98
C GLN A 201 -94.16 -64.77 27.27
N LYS A 202 -94.62 -63.57 26.94
CA LYS A 202 -96.04 -63.19 27.05
C LYS A 202 -96.91 -64.02 26.11
N LEU A 203 -96.49 -64.24 24.87
CA LEU A 203 -97.20 -65.08 23.90
C LEU A 203 -97.30 -66.54 24.38
N LEU A 204 -96.22 -67.12 24.89
CA LEU A 204 -96.22 -68.47 25.46
C LEU A 204 -97.17 -68.59 26.67
N LYS A 205 -97.27 -67.57 27.53
CA LYS A 205 -98.24 -67.53 28.63
C LYS A 205 -99.69 -67.44 28.16
N ILE A 206 -99.93 -66.83 27.00
CA ILE A 206 -101.27 -66.76 26.39
C ILE A 206 -101.64 -68.08 25.72
N GLN A 207 -100.68 -68.80 25.13
CA GLN A 207 -100.92 -70.12 24.52
C GLN A 207 -101.07 -71.26 25.53
N ASN A 208 -100.51 -71.12 26.74
CA ASN A 208 -100.63 -72.10 27.83
C ASN A 208 -101.83 -71.87 28.76
N LYS A 209 -102.86 -71.15 28.32
CA LYS A 209 -104.12 -70.89 29.04
C LYS A 209 -105.31 -71.27 28.18
#